data_AF-A0A4S0MNC1-F1
#
_entry.id   AF-A0A4S0MNC1-F1
#
_cell.length_a   1.000
_cell.length_b   1.000
_cell.length_c   1.000
_cell.angle_alpha   90.00
_cell.angle_beta   90.00
_cell.angle_gamma   90.00
#
_symmetry.space_group_name_H-M   'P 1'
#
loop_
_entity.id
_entity.type
_entity.pdbx_description
1 polymer ?
#
loop_
_entity_poly.entity_id
_entity_poly.type
_entity_poly.pdbx_seq_one_letter_code
_entity_poly.pdbx_strand_id
1 'polypeptide(L)'
;ALLTSISHDLKTPLAAIMGAAGTLKEFAPALPEKDRAELLSTVVSESERLNRFIANLLDMTRIESGAMQQNYALHYVGDIVGSALNRAQTITVEH
;
A
#
# COMPACT_ATOMS: atom_id res chain seq x y z
N ALA A 1 1.15 -21.55 -2.31
CA ALA A 1 1.83 -20.74 -1.29
C ALA A 1 1.60 -19.25 -1.54
N LEU A 2 2.06 -18.68 -2.67
CA LEU A 2 1.93 -17.24 -2.98
C LEU A 2 0.47 -16.72 -2.94
N LEU A 3 -0.48 -17.40 -3.59
CA LEU A 3 -1.89 -16.98 -3.61
C LEU A 3 -2.51 -16.94 -2.19
N THR A 4 -2.11 -17.87 -1.34
CA THR A 4 -2.57 -17.97 0.05
C THR A 4 -2.00 -16.85 0.91
N SER A 5 -0.72 -16.53 0.74
CA SER A 5 -0.08 -15.40 1.42
C SER A 5 -0.70 -14.07 1.02
N ILE A 6 -0.92 -13.83 -0.28
CA ILE A 6 -1.56 -12.60 -0.76
C ILE A 6 -3.01 -12.49 -0.26
N SER A 7 -3.76 -13.60 -0.23
CA SER A 7 -5.11 -13.60 0.33
C SER A 7 -5.14 -13.21 1.81
N HIS A 8 -4.12 -13.61 2.58
CA HIS A 8 -3.98 -13.20 3.98
C HIS A 8 -3.65 -11.71 4.09
N ASP A 9 -2.71 -11.23 3.28
CA ASP A 9 -2.26 -9.84 3.29
C ASP A 9 -3.36 -8.85 2.87
N LEU A 10 -4.32 -9.28 2.04
CA LEU A 10 -5.51 -8.50 1.68
C LEU A 10 -6.60 -8.54 2.77
N LYS A 11 -6.74 -9.65 3.51
CA LYS A 11 -7.78 -9.79 4.55
C LYS A 11 -7.58 -8.83 5.72
N THR A 12 -6.34 -8.63 6.15
CA THR A 12 -6.03 -7.74 7.28
C THR A 12 -6.46 -6.28 7.04
N PRO A 13 -6.04 -5.58 5.96
CA PRO A 13 -6.49 -4.22 5.70
C PRO A 13 -8.01 -4.16 5.46
N LEU A 14 -8.60 -5.15 4.78
CA LEU A 14 -10.04 -5.20 4.58
C LEU A 14 -10.82 -5.29 5.89
N ALA A 15 -10.39 -6.13 6.83
CA ALA A 15 -11.01 -6.25 8.15
C ALA A 15 -10.92 -4.93 8.94
N ALA A 16 -9.78 -4.23 8.87
CA ALA A 16 -9.60 -2.93 9.50
C ALA A 16 -10.53 -1.86 8.90
N ILE A 17 -10.63 -1.80 7.56
CA ILE A 17 -11.57 -0.89 6.86
C ILE A 17 -13.00 -1.18 7.30
N MET A 18 -13.42 -2.44 7.27
CA MET A 18 -14.78 -2.84 7.63
C MET A 18 -15.10 -2.53 9.10
N GLY A 19 -14.14 -2.76 10.00
CA GLY A 19 -14.28 -2.42 11.42
C GLY A 19 -14.45 -0.92 11.64
N ALA A 20 -13.52 -0.12 11.12
CA ALA A 20 -13.55 1.33 11.29
C ALA A 20 -14.79 1.96 10.62
N ALA A 21 -15.12 1.56 9.40
CA ALA A 21 -16.32 2.04 8.70
C ALA A 21 -17.61 1.58 9.41
N GLY A 22 -17.65 0.37 9.96
CA GLY A 22 -18.77 -0.13 10.76
C GLY A 22 -18.99 0.69 12.03
N THR A 23 -17.91 0.95 12.78
CA THR A 23 -17.95 1.80 13.97
C THR A 23 -18.41 3.22 13.65
N LEU A 24 -17.91 3.81 12.56
CA LEU A 24 -18.38 5.11 12.08
C LEU A 24 -19.86 5.09 11.73
N LYS A 25 -20.31 4.06 11.00
CA LYS A 25 -21.72 3.94 10.59
C LYS A 25 -22.68 3.85 11.77
N GLU A 26 -22.30 3.11 12.81
CA GLU A 26 -23.18 2.83 13.96
C GLU A 26 -23.08 3.90 15.06
N PHE A 27 -21.87 4.42 15.32
CA PHE A 27 -21.60 5.25 16.50
C PHE A 27 -21.13 6.68 16.19
N ALA A 28 -21.04 7.10 14.93
CA ALA A 28 -20.55 8.46 14.58
C ALA A 28 -21.15 9.62 15.38
N PRO A 29 -22.47 9.65 15.71
CA PRO A 29 -23.05 10.75 16.49
C PRO A 29 -22.59 10.78 17.96
N ALA A 30 -22.17 9.63 18.50
CA ALA A 30 -21.73 9.48 19.88
C ALA A 30 -20.20 9.58 20.04
N LEU A 31 -19.46 9.57 18.94
CA LEU A 31 -18.00 9.64 18.94
C LEU A 31 -17.51 11.10 19.01
N PRO A 32 -16.47 11.37 19.83
CA PRO A 32 -15.70 12.60 19.72
C PRO A 32 -15.19 12.82 18.29
N GLU A 33 -15.04 14.09 17.90
CA GLU A 33 -14.55 14.44 16.56
C GLU A 33 -13.18 13.84 16.26
N LYS A 34 -12.29 13.82 17.26
CA LYS A 34 -10.96 13.21 17.15
C LYS A 34 -11.03 11.73 16.77
N ASP A 35 -11.83 10.95 17.50
CA ASP A 35 -11.96 9.51 17.26
C ASP A 35 -12.58 9.23 15.90
N ARG A 36 -13.55 10.07 15.48
CA ARG A 36 -14.15 10.00 14.15
C ARG A 36 -13.10 10.26 13.04
N ALA A 37 -12.21 11.23 13.25
CA ALA A 37 -11.13 11.53 12.32
C ALA A 37 -10.09 10.40 12.27
N GLU A 38 -9.74 9.79 13.41
CA GLU A 38 -8.82 8.65 13.47
C GLU A 38 -9.37 7.41 12.75
N LEU A 39 -10.65 7.09 12.95
CA LEU A 39 -11.31 5.99 12.24
C LEU A 39 -11.36 6.26 10.73
N LEU A 40 -11.66 7.49 10.30
CA LEU A 40 -11.65 7.85 8.89
C LEU A 40 -10.24 7.76 8.30
N SER A 41 -9.22 8.22 9.04
CA SER A 41 -7.82 8.08 8.65
C SER A 41 -7.43 6.61 8.47
N THR A 42 -7.90 5.73 9.37
CA THR A 42 -7.67 4.28 9.28
C THR A 42 -8.29 3.70 8.02
N VAL A 43 -9.53 4.08 7.69
CA VAL A 43 -10.20 3.64 6.46
C VAL A 43 -9.39 4.05 5.22
N VAL A 44 -8.92 5.29 5.17
CA VAL A 44 -8.13 5.79 4.04
C VAL A 44 -6.78 5.07 3.93
N SER A 45 -6.01 4.99 5.01
CA SER A 45 -4.67 4.39 4.99
C SER A 45 -4.70 2.90 4.64
N GLU A 46 -5.66 2.15 5.18
CA GLU A 46 -5.79 0.73 4.86
C GLU A 46 -6.35 0.50 3.45
N SER A 47 -7.19 1.41 2.92
CA SER A 47 -7.64 1.35 1.52
C SER A 47 -6.47 1.57 0.55
N GLU A 48 -5.60 2.53 0.83
CA GLU A 48 -4.38 2.75 0.03
C GLU A 48 -3.43 1.55 0.11
N ARG A 49 -3.28 0.96 1.31
CA ARG A 49 -2.48 -0.25 1.50
C ARG A 49 -3.03 -1.43 0.73
N LEU A 50 -4.34 -1.65 0.77
CA LEU A 50 -5.02 -2.67 -0.01
C LEU A 50 -4.81 -2.46 -1.51
N ASN A 51 -4.92 -1.22 -1.99
CA ASN A 51 -4.68 -0.88 -3.39
C ASN A 51 -3.23 -1.21 -3.82
N ARG A 52 -2.23 -0.93 -2.97
CA ARG A 52 -0.83 -1.34 -3.23
C ARG A 52 -0.66 -2.85 -3.33
N PHE A 53 -1.33 -3.63 -2.48
CA PHE A 53 -1.27 -5.09 -2.57
C PHE A 53 -1.91 -5.63 -3.85
N ILE A 54 -3.03 -5.05 -4.29
CA ILE A 54 -3.66 -5.41 -5.56
C ILE A 54 -2.73 -5.08 -6.73
N ALA A 55 -2.11 -3.89 -6.74
CA ALA A 55 -1.15 -3.50 -7.77
C ALA A 55 0.02 -4.48 -7.85
N ASN A 56 0.64 -4.80 -6.70
CA ASN A 56 1.75 -5.76 -6.63
C ASN A 56 1.35 -7.16 -7.15
N LEU A 57 0.12 -7.62 -6.86
CA LEU A 57 -0.40 -8.88 -7.40
C LEU A 57 -0.55 -8.81 -8.93
N LEU A 58 -1.10 -7.73 -9.46
CA LEU A 58 -1.26 -7.55 -10.91
C LEU A 58 0.12 -7.48 -11.61
N ASP A 59 1.09 -6.82 -11.00
CA ASP A 59 2.46 -6.78 -11.53
C ASP A 59 3.09 -8.17 -11.53
N MET A 60 2.93 -8.94 -10.44
CA MET A 60 3.43 -10.31 -10.36
C MET A 60 2.80 -11.21 -11.43
N THR A 61 1.50 -11.13 -11.65
CA THR A 61 0.82 -11.93 -12.69
C THR A 61 1.27 -11.54 -14.10
N ARG A 62 1.57 -10.26 -14.36
CA ARG A 62 2.18 -9.80 -15.63
C ARG A 62 3.59 -10.34 -15.82
N ILE A 63 4.38 -10.40 -14.75
CA ILE A 63 5.74 -10.98 -14.78
C ILE A 63 5.67 -12.48 -15.06
N GLU A 64 4.84 -13.23 -14.32
CA GLU A 64 4.71 -14.69 -14.46
C GLU A 64 4.16 -15.10 -15.84
N SER A 65 3.25 -14.32 -16.41
CA SER A 65 2.70 -14.55 -17.76
C SER A 65 3.64 -14.14 -18.89
N GLY A 66 4.78 -13.50 -18.59
CA GLY A 66 5.68 -12.93 -19.60
C GLY A 66 5.09 -11.73 -20.37
N ALA A 67 3.96 -11.19 -19.91
CA ALA A 67 3.28 -10.05 -20.54
C ALA A 67 3.93 -8.70 -20.23
N MET A 68 4.94 -8.67 -19.35
CA MET A 68 5.70 -7.46 -19.03
C MET A 68 6.73 -7.18 -20.13
N GLN A 69 6.46 -6.18 -20.98
CA GLN A 69 7.42 -5.71 -21.99
C GLN A 69 8.46 -4.81 -21.35
N GLN A 70 9.73 -5.22 -21.37
CA GLN A 70 10.84 -4.40 -20.89
C GLN A 70 11.14 -3.30 -21.91
N ASN A 71 11.04 -2.04 -21.47
CA ASN A 71 11.50 -0.90 -22.26
C ASN A 71 12.97 -0.62 -21.97
N TYR A 72 13.86 -1.24 -22.75
CA TYR A 72 15.30 -1.04 -22.60
C TYR A 72 15.72 0.32 -23.15
N ALA A 73 16.45 1.09 -22.34
CA ALA A 73 17.07 2.34 -22.74
C ALA A 73 18.49 2.45 -22.16
N LEU A 74 19.34 3.24 -22.84
CA LEU A 74 20.66 3.57 -22.30
C LEU A 74 20.50 4.51 -21.10
N HIS A 75 21.09 4.13 -19.97
CA HIS A 75 21.06 4.92 -18.74
C HIS A 75 22.49 5.10 -18.21
N TYR A 76 22.81 6.29 -17.71
CA TYR A 76 24.04 6.51 -16.97
C TYR A 76 23.93 5.89 -15.59
N VAL A 77 24.86 5.00 -15.25
CA VAL A 77 24.88 4.30 -13.94
C VAL A 77 24.91 5.30 -12.78
N GLY A 78 25.59 6.44 -12.94
CA GLY A 78 25.63 7.51 -11.94
C GLY A 78 24.25 8.07 -11.59
N ASP A 79 23.35 8.21 -12.57
CA ASP A 79 21.99 8.73 -12.35
C ASP A 79 21.13 7.72 -11.56
N ILE A 80 21.29 6.42 -11.88
CA ILE A 80 20.58 5.34 -11.18
C ILE A 80 21.04 5.26 -9.72
N VAL A 81 22.35 5.28 -9.48
CA VAL A 81 22.94 5.25 -8.13
C VAL A 81 22.57 6.51 -7.35
N GLY A 82 22.66 7.70 -7.96
CA GLY A 82 22.29 8.96 -7.33
C GLY A 82 20.82 9.03 -6.95
N SER A 83 19.92 8.58 -7.84
CA SER A 83 18.48 8.50 -7.56
C SER A 83 18.17 7.53 -6.41
N ALA A 84 18.83 6.38 -6.37
CA ALA A 84 18.69 5.43 -5.28
C ALA A 84 19.19 5.98 -3.94
N LEU A 85 20.35 6.65 -3.93
CA LEU A 85 20.91 7.30 -2.74
C LEU A 85 20.00 8.42 -2.23
N ASN A 86 19.48 9.28 -3.12
CA ASN A 86 18.54 10.34 -2.73
C ASN A 86 17.27 9.77 -2.08
N ARG A 87 16.73 8.67 -2.61
CA ARG A 87 15.57 7.99 -2.01
C ARG A 87 15.90 7.38 -0.65
N ALA A 88 17.07 6.74 -0.53
CA ALA A 88 17.51 6.14 0.72
C ALA A 88 17.76 7.20 1.80
N GLN A 89 18.30 8.37 1.42
CA GLN A 89 18.57 9.47 2.34
C GLN A 89 17.30 9.93 3.06
N THR A 90 16.15 10.01 2.37
CA THR A 90 14.87 10.36 3.01
C THR A 90 14.48 9.40 4.14
N ILE A 91 14.95 8.15 4.10
CA ILE A 91 14.65 7.11 5.09
C ILE A 91 15.71 7.10 6.21
N THR A 92 16.96 7.44 5.90
CA THR A 92 18.08 7.38 6.85
C THR A 92 18.35 8.69 7.57
N VAL A 93 17.72 9.80 7.20
CA VAL A 93 17.89 11.10 7.88
C VAL A 93 17.33 11.09 9.32
N GLU A 94 16.43 10.16 9.65
CA GLU A 94 15.86 9.99 10.99
C GLU A 94 16.59 8.94 11.85
N HIS A 95 17.72 8.39 11.39
CA HIS A 95 18.56 7.40 12.08
C HIS A 95 19.99 7.90 12.31
#